data_AF-A0A2E7Y7P6-F1
#
_entry.id   AF-A0A2E7Y7P6-F1
#
_cell.length_a   1.000
_cell.length_b   1.000
_cell.length_c   1.000
_cell.angle_alpha   90.00
_cell.angle_beta   90.00
_cell.angle_gamma   90.00
#
_symmetry.space_group_name_H-M   'P 1'
#
loop_
_entity.id
_entity.type
_entity.pdbx_description
1 polymer ?
#
loop_
_entity_poly.entity_id
_entity_poly.type
_entity_poly.pdbx_seq_one_letter_code
_entity_poly.pdbx_strand_id
1 'polypeptide(L)' 'MAAKRKPLMRCLGEFAGHIIKGVRTPAEEDTRQEVSRTVEERTEDGVTLRRTTIDEIELPTTRKDDDVSD' A
#
# COMPACT_ATOMS: atom_id res chain seq x y z
N MET A 1 31.03 1.48 -25.36
CA MET A 1 30.56 0.24 -24.72
C MET A 1 29.21 -0.10 -25.32
N ALA A 2 29.08 -1.15 -26.14
CA ALA A 2 27.81 -1.50 -26.76
C ALA A 2 26.84 -1.98 -25.67
N ALA A 3 25.72 -1.28 -25.47
CA ALA A 3 24.69 -1.67 -24.51
C ALA A 3 24.21 -3.09 -24.84
N LYS A 4 24.52 -4.04 -23.95
CA LYS A 4 24.13 -5.45 -24.11
C LYS A 4 22.61 -5.55 -23.99
N ARG A 5 21.92 -5.51 -25.13
CA ARG A 5 20.45 -5.63 -25.19
C ARG A 5 20.05 -6.93 -24.49
N LYS A 6 19.07 -6.84 -23.59
CA LYS A 6 18.56 -7.99 -22.85
C LYS A 6 18.01 -9.02 -23.86
N PRO A 7 18.25 -10.32 -23.66
CA PRO A 7 17.65 -11.36 -24.48
C PRO A 7 16.11 -11.27 -24.46
N LEU A 8 15.46 -11.52 -25.60
CA LEU A 8 13.99 -11.40 -25.74
C LEU A 8 13.22 -12.20 -24.68
N MET A 9 13.68 -13.42 -24.37
CA MET A 9 13.07 -14.27 -23.34
C MET A 9 13.15 -13.67 -21.94
N ARG A 10 14.21 -12.91 -21.65
CA ARG A 10 14.35 -12.17 -20.39
C ARG A 10 13.38 -11.00 -20.33
N CYS A 11 13.23 -10.25 -21.42
CA CYS A 11 12.27 -9.14 -21.49
C CYS A 11 10.82 -9.64 -21.32
N LEU A 12 10.49 -10.79 -21.92
CA LEU A 12 9.17 -11.40 -21.80
C LEU A 12 8.88 -11.89 -20.37
N GLY A 13 9.87 -12.51 -19.72
CA GLY A 13 9.76 -12.92 -18.32
C GLY A 13 9.61 -11.73 -17.37
N GLU A 14 10.40 -10.67 -17.57
CA GLU A 14 10.29 -9.42 -16.79
C GLU A 14 8.90 -8.79 -16.98
N PHE A 15 8.40 -8.70 -18.21
CA PHE A 15 7.06 -8.18 -18.52
C PHE A 15 5.95 -8.96 -17.82
N ALA A 16 5.90 -10.28 -17.99
CA ALA A 16 4.90 -11.12 -17.34
C ALA A 16 4.99 -11.05 -15.80
N GLY A 17 6.22 -10.98 -15.28
CA GLY A 17 6.47 -10.78 -13.85
C GLY A 17 5.89 -9.48 -13.32
N HIS A 18 6.01 -8.37 -14.06
CA HIS A 18 5.41 -7.09 -13.67
C HIS A 18 3.88 -7.12 -13.68
N ILE A 19 3.27 -7.77 -14.66
CA ILE A 19 1.80 -7.94 -14.71
C ILE A 19 1.31 -8.78 -13.53
N ILE A 20 1.94 -9.94 -13.29
CA ILE A 20 1.58 -10.82 -12.16
C ILE A 20 1.77 -10.09 -10.83
N LYS A 21 2.85 -9.33 -10.67
CA LYS A 21 3.09 -8.52 -9.48
C LYS A 21 1.97 -7.50 -9.29
N GLY A 22 1.62 -6.74 -10.34
CA GLY A 22 0.54 -5.75 -10.27
C GLY A 22 -0.84 -6.34 -9.97
N VAL A 23 -1.13 -7.55 -10.48
CA VAL A 23 -2.39 -8.26 -10.19
C VAL A 23 -2.41 -8.83 -8.76
N ARG A 24 -1.26 -9.25 -8.24
CA ARG A 24 -1.14 -9.82 -6.89
C ARG A 24 -1.02 -8.75 -5.80
N THR A 25 -0.49 -7.58 -6.13
CA THR A 25 -0.44 -6.44 -5.22
C THR A 25 -1.88 -5.99 -4.96
N PRO A 26 -2.34 -5.99 -3.70
CA PRO A 26 -3.64 -5.44 -3.35
C PRO A 26 -3.71 -3.98 -3.82
N ALA A 27 -4.74 -3.64 -4.61
CA ALA A 27 -4.98 -2.25 -5.02
C ALA A 27 -5.25 -1.33 -3.81
N GLU A 28 -5.69 -1.95 -2.72
CA GLU A 28 -5.92 -1.38 -1.41
C GLU A 28 -4.79 -1.79 -0.45
N GLU A 29 -3.52 -1.76 -0.89
CA GLU A 29 -2.45 -1.46 0.08
C GLU A 29 -2.67 -0.02 0.53
N ASP A 30 -3.68 0.08 1.38
CA ASP A 30 -4.18 1.29 1.97
C ASP A 30 -2.99 1.90 2.67
N THR A 31 -2.65 3.11 2.24
CA THR A 31 -1.57 3.86 2.88
C THR A 31 -1.89 4.11 4.35
N ARG A 32 -3.14 3.85 4.78
CA ARG A 32 -3.61 3.91 6.15
C ARG A 32 -3.57 2.56 6.84
N GLN A 33 -2.81 2.51 7.93
CA GLN A 33 -2.79 1.41 8.88
C GLN A 33 -3.44 1.86 10.19
N GLU A 34 -4.55 1.24 10.59
CA GLU A 34 -5.12 1.41 11.92
C GLU A 34 -4.14 0.86 12.97
N VAL A 35 -3.73 1.72 13.91
CA VAL A 35 -2.77 1.37 14.96
C VAL A 35 -3.42 1.18 16.33
N SER A 36 -4.59 1.76 16.53
CA SER A 36 -5.30 1.67 17.80
C SER A 36 -6.80 1.91 17.61
N ARG A 37 -7.59 1.18 18.37
CA ARG A 37 -9.04 1.35 18.47
C ARG A 37 -9.46 1.36 19.92
N THR A 38 -10.11 2.44 20.33
CA THR A 38 -10.69 2.57 21.66
C THR A 38 -12.18 2.78 21.55
N VAL A 39 -12.97 1.99 22.28
CA VAL A 39 -14.43 2.15 22.37
C VAL A 39 -14.79 2.55 23.79
N GLU A 40 -15.44 3.69 23.94
CA GLU A 40 -15.97 4.17 25.21
C GLU A 40 -17.49 4.14 25.16
N GLU A 41 -18.12 3.45 26.10
CA GLU A 41 -19.57 3.41 26.26
C GLU A 41 -19.96 4.04 27.60
N ARG A 42 -20.92 4.95 27.57
CA ARG A 42 -21.51 5.57 28.76
C ARG A 42 -23.02 5.58 28.64
N THR A 43 -23.70 5.26 29.73
CA THR A 43 -25.16 5.35 29.79
C THR A 43 -25.53 6.47 30.74
N GLU A 44 -26.22 7.48 30.23
CA GLU A 44 -26.72 8.64 31.00
C GLU A 44 -28.18 8.87 30.62
N ASP A 45 -29.03 9.11 31.63
CA ASP A 45 -30.46 9.40 31.47
C ASP A 45 -31.25 8.43 30.57
N GLY A 46 -30.88 7.13 30.62
CA GLY A 46 -31.54 6.08 29.85
C GLY A 46 -31.09 5.98 28.39
N VAL A 47 -30.06 6.73 27.99
CA VAL A 47 -29.47 6.69 26.64
C VAL A 47 -28.03 6.19 26.74
N THR A 48 -27.66 5.26 25.86
CA THR A 48 -26.27 4.79 25.73
C THR A 48 -25.56 5.57 24.64
N LEU A 49 -24.51 6.30 25.04
CA LEU A 49 -23.56 6.96 24.17
C LEU A 49 -22.36 6.04 23.94
N ARG A 50 -22.03 5.80 22.66
CA ARG A 50 -20.84 5.06 22.26
C ARG A 50 -19.93 5.95 21.42
N ARG A 51 -18.69 6.13 21.88
CA ARG A 51 -17.62 6.78 21.13
C ARG A 51 -16.61 5.73 20.68
N THR A 52 -16.20 5.81 19.43
CA THR A 52 -15.10 5.01 18.89
C THR A 52 -14.02 5.96 18.41
N THR A 53 -12.82 5.80 18.96
CA THR A 53 -11.61 6.49 18.53
C THR A 53 -10.76 5.49 17.76
N ILE A 54 -10.36 5.86 16.55
CA ILE A 54 -9.50 5.08 15.68
C ILE A 54 -8.27 5.93 15.37
N ASP A 55 -7.09 5.41 15.70
CA ASP A 55 -5.83 6.05 15.36
C ASP A 55 -5.27 5.34 14.12
N GLU A 56 -4.90 6.10 13.09
CA GLU A 56 -4.36 5.59 11.82
C GLU A 56 -3.03 6.27 11.49
N ILE A 57 -2.13 5.53 10.84
CA ILE A 57 -0.89 6.07 10.28
C ILE A 57 -0.97 5.99 8.76
N GLU A 58 -0.78 7.13 8.09
CA GLU A 58 -0.69 7.20 6.63
C GLU A 58 0.78 7.18 6.17
N LEU A 59 1.18 6.16 5.41
CA LEU A 59 2.53 6.02 4.87
C LEU A 59 2.60 6.61 3.45
N PRO A 60 3.53 7.51 3.13
CA PRO A 60 3.67 8.02 1.76
C PRO A 60 4.18 6.90 0.84
N THR A 61 3.48 6.66 -0.27
CA THR A 61 3.99 5.75 -1.31
C THR A 61 5.24 6.35 -1.92
N THR A 62 6.42 5.87 -1.56
CA THR A 62 7.64 6.22 -2.27
C THR A 62 7.60 5.52 -3.63
N ARG A 63 7.23 6.25 -4.69
CA ARG A 63 7.51 5.80 -6.06
C ARG A 63 9.02 5.83 -6.23
N LYS A 64 9.65 4.66 -6.20
CA LYS A 64 11.08 4.51 -6.44
C LYS A 64 11.35 4.51 -7.95
N ASP A 65 11.15 5.66 -8.59
CA ASP A 65 11.41 5.86 -10.03
C ASP A 65 12.47 6.94 -10.32
N ASP A 66 13.09 7.55 -9.31
CA ASP A 66 14.02 8.69 -9.51
C ASP A 66 15.51 8.31 -9.67
N ASP A 67 15.85 7.02 -9.80
CA ASP A 67 17.25 6.59 -10.04
C ASP A 67 17.53 6.25 -11.52
N VAL A 68 17.13 7.13 -12.44
CA VAL A 68 17.70 7.17 -13.80
C VAL A 68 18.55 8.43 -13.90
N SER A 69 19.80 8.33 -13.42
CA SER A 69 20.85 9.27 -13.79
C SER A 69 21.34 8.95 -15.21
N ASP A 70 21.41 10.00 -16.03
CA ASP A 70 21.87 10.10 -17.42
C ASP A 70 23.28 9.49 -17.65
#